data_AF-A0A644UJX8-F1
#
_entry.id   AF-A0A644UJX8-F1
#
_cell.length_a   1.000
_cell.length_b   1.000
_cell.length_c   1.000
_cell.angle_alpha   90.00
_cell.angle_beta   90.00
_cell.angle_gamma   90.00
#
_symmetry.space_group_name_H-M   'P 1'
#
loop_
_entity.id
_entity.type
_entity.pdbx_description
1 polymer ?
#
loop_
_entity_poly.entity_id
_entity_poly.type
_entity_poly.pdbx_seq_one_letter_code
_entity_poly.pdbx_strand_id
1 'polypeptide(L)'
;MNGIESIAAERARQIDVEGWTPGHDDEHKYGEMGKAAVCYALHACAFSLEPGMDDFDGWWPWDTQWWKPSGDPIRNLEKAGALIAAEIDRLRRAAEIEEDATNG
;
A
#
# COMPACT_ATOMS: atom_id res chain seq x y z
N MET A 1 17.26 -7.17 10.24
CA MET A 1 15.89 -6.72 9.95
C MET A 1 15.09 -7.93 9.49
N ASN A 2 14.03 -8.30 10.20
CA ASN A 2 13.08 -9.33 9.77
C ASN A 2 11.95 -8.71 8.93
N GLY A 3 11.05 -9.53 8.36
CA GLY A 3 9.99 -9.04 7.47
C GLY A 3 9.03 -8.02 8.10
N ILE A 4 8.70 -8.18 9.38
CA ILE A 4 7.84 -7.22 10.11
C ILE A 4 8.57 -5.89 10.25
N GLU A 5 9.84 -5.92 10.67
CA GLU A 5 10.68 -4.73 10.82
C GLU A 5 10.87 -4.00 9.49
N SER A 6 11.03 -4.73 8.38
CA SER A 6 11.16 -4.16 7.04
C SER A 6 9.89 -3.46 6.57
N ILE A 7 8.71 -4.05 6.81
CA ILE A 7 7.42 -3.41 6.50
C ILE A 7 7.24 -2.12 7.31
N ALA A 8 7.57 -2.16 8.61
CA ALA A 8 7.50 -0.99 9.47
C ALA A 8 8.46 0.11 9.00
N ALA A 9 9.69 -0.24 8.62
CA ALA A 9 10.67 0.68 8.08
C ALA A 9 10.19 1.31 6.75
N GLU A 10 9.55 0.53 5.86
CA GLU A 10 9.00 1.08 4.63
C GLU A 10 7.80 2.00 4.88
N ARG A 11 6.93 1.68 5.85
CA ARG A 11 5.84 2.58 6.22
C ARG A 11 6.38 3.91 6.76
N ALA A 12 7.42 3.87 7.59
CA ALA A 12 8.10 5.09 8.06
C ALA A 12 8.68 5.89 6.88
N ARG A 13 9.36 5.23 5.93
CA ARG A 13 9.88 5.89 4.73
C ARG A 13 8.79 6.55 3.89
N GLN A 14 7.65 5.88 3.67
CA GLN A 14 6.51 6.44 2.94
C GLN A 14 6.00 7.74 3.59
N ILE A 15 5.94 7.77 4.92
CA ILE A 15 5.55 8.96 5.67
C ILE A 15 6.63 10.05 5.56
N ASP A 16 7.88 9.72 5.88
CA ASP A 16 8.95 10.70 6.06
C ASP A 16 9.49 11.25 4.73
N VAL A 17 9.52 10.42 3.68
CA VAL A 17 10.12 10.76 2.39
C VAL A 17 9.08 11.13 1.35
N GLU A 18 7.99 10.37 1.25
CA GLU A 18 6.94 10.62 0.24
C GLU A 18 5.83 11.53 0.77
N GLY A 19 5.76 11.77 2.08
CA GLY A 19 4.72 12.60 2.70
C GLY A 19 3.35 11.91 2.80
N TRP A 20 3.29 10.58 2.70
CA TRP A 20 2.04 9.80 2.78
C TRP A 20 1.57 9.65 4.23
N THR A 21 1.18 10.78 4.81
CA THR A 21 0.69 10.89 6.19
C THR A 21 -0.64 10.16 6.39
N PRO A 22 -1.03 9.84 7.64
CA PRO A 22 -2.35 9.32 7.95
C PRO A 22 -3.50 10.16 7.35
N GLY A 23 -3.38 11.49 7.37
CA GLY A 23 -4.38 12.38 6.77
C GLY A 23 -4.44 12.30 5.25
N HIS A 24 -3.30 12.10 4.58
CA HIS A 24 -3.27 11.80 3.15
C HIS A 24 -3.92 10.45 2.85
N ASP A 25 -3.65 9.42 3.66
CA ASP A 25 -4.26 8.10 3.50
C ASP A 25 -5.80 8.20 3.60
N ASP A 26 -6.33 9.06 4.48
CA ASP A 26 -7.76 9.26 4.68
C ASP A 26 -8.48 9.85 3.45
N GLU A 27 -7.76 10.38 2.47
CA GLU A 27 -8.29 10.83 1.18
C GLU A 27 -8.60 9.66 0.22
N HIS A 28 -8.00 8.49 0.44
CA HIS A 28 -8.12 7.28 -0.41
C HIS A 28 -9.17 6.31 0.16
N LYS A 29 -10.45 6.53 -0.17
CA LYS A 29 -11.59 5.85 0.47
C LYS A 29 -12.15 4.66 -0.30
N TYR A 30 -11.66 4.38 -1.50
CA TYR A 30 -12.17 3.34 -2.41
C TYR A 30 -11.24 2.12 -2.50
N GLY A 31 -10.49 1.87 -1.42
CA GLY A 31 -9.59 0.73 -1.26
C GLY A 31 -8.32 0.83 -2.11
N GLU A 32 -7.91 2.04 -2.50
CA GLU A 32 -6.77 2.28 -3.38
C GLU A 32 -5.48 1.71 -2.77
N MET A 33 -5.19 1.97 -1.49
CA MET A 33 -3.98 1.41 -0.86
C MET A 33 -3.94 -0.12 -0.88
N GLY A 34 -5.08 -0.79 -0.67
CA GLY A 34 -5.19 -2.24 -0.79
C GLY A 34 -4.93 -2.73 -2.22
N LYS A 35 -5.49 -2.06 -3.24
CA LYS A 35 -5.25 -2.38 -4.66
C LYS A 35 -3.78 -2.17 -5.04
N ALA A 36 -3.17 -1.07 -4.60
CA ALA A 36 -1.76 -0.78 -4.80
C ALA A 36 -0.86 -1.84 -4.15
N ALA A 37 -1.20 -2.30 -2.94
CA ALA A 37 -0.49 -3.37 -2.27
C ALA A 37 -0.53 -4.69 -3.05
N VAL A 38 -1.70 -5.04 -3.61
CA VAL A 38 -1.85 -6.22 -4.46
C VAL A 38 -0.96 -6.13 -5.70
N CYS A 39 -0.89 -4.98 -6.35
CA CYS A 39 -0.01 -4.77 -7.51
C CYS A 39 1.47 -5.04 -7.17
N TYR A 40 1.96 -4.49 -6.05
CA TYR A 40 3.33 -4.76 -5.60
C TYR A 40 3.55 -6.22 -5.21
N ALA A 41 2.60 -6.85 -4.50
CA ALA A 41 2.71 -8.25 -4.10
C ALA A 41 2.72 -9.20 -5.30
N LEU A 42 1.86 -8.97 -6.29
CA LEU A 42 1.85 -9.74 -7.53
C LEU A 42 3.13 -9.53 -8.33
N HIS A 43 3.64 -8.29 -8.43
CA HIS A 43 4.90 -8.02 -9.10
C HIS A 43 6.09 -8.72 -8.41
N ALA A 44 6.08 -8.83 -7.08
CA ALA A 44 7.07 -9.63 -6.35
C ALA A 44 7.04 -11.12 -6.72
N CYS A 45 5.84 -11.65 -7.01
CA CYS A 45 5.64 -13.03 -7.44
C CYS A 45 5.87 -13.23 -8.96
N ALA A 46 5.93 -12.16 -9.75
CA ALA A 46 5.91 -12.22 -11.21
C ALA A 46 7.12 -12.93 -11.84
N PHE A 47 8.22 -13.12 -11.10
CA PHE A 47 9.31 -14.03 -11.52
C PHE A 47 8.86 -15.50 -11.68
N SER A 48 7.67 -15.86 -11.17
CA SER A 48 7.07 -17.20 -11.26
C SER A 48 5.76 -17.22 -12.06
N LEU A 49 5.32 -16.10 -12.63
CA LEU A 49 4.07 -16.01 -13.40
C LEU A 49 4.34 -16.16 -14.91
N GLU A 50 3.34 -16.63 -15.65
CA GLU A 50 3.41 -16.75 -17.10
C GLU A 50 3.64 -15.37 -17.76
N PRO A 51 4.34 -15.30 -18.91
CA PRO A 51 4.54 -14.05 -19.64
C PRO A 51 3.22 -13.31 -19.90
N GLY A 52 3.13 -12.03 -19.51
CA GLY A 52 1.94 -11.19 -19.70
C GLY A 52 1.09 -10.96 -18.44
N MET A 53 1.44 -11.55 -17.28
CA MET A 53 0.82 -11.22 -15.98
C MET A 53 1.44 -10.00 -15.28
N ASP A 54 2.43 -9.36 -15.90
CA ASP A 54 3.13 -8.15 -15.42
C ASP A 54 2.49 -6.84 -15.92
N ASP A 55 1.40 -6.93 -16.69
CA ASP A 55 0.62 -5.78 -17.15
C ASP A 55 -0.34 -5.27 -16.06
N PHE A 56 0.23 -4.51 -15.11
CA PHE A 56 -0.50 -3.91 -13.99
C PHE A 56 -1.16 -2.56 -14.33
N ASP A 57 -1.04 -2.08 -15.58
CA ASP A 57 -1.54 -0.76 -16.00
C ASP A 57 -3.06 -0.61 -15.81
N GLY A 58 -3.80 -1.72 -15.70
CA GLY A 58 -5.24 -1.72 -15.39
C GLY A 58 -5.61 -1.88 -13.91
N TRP A 59 -4.67 -2.26 -13.04
CA TRP A 59 -4.93 -2.61 -11.63
C TRP A 59 -4.39 -1.58 -10.65
N TRP A 60 -3.34 -0.87 -11.03
CA TRP A 60 -2.77 0.20 -10.24
C TRP A 60 -3.81 1.35 -10.09
N PRO A 61 -4.12 1.80 -8.86
CA PRO A 61 -5.25 2.69 -8.62
C PRO A 61 -4.92 4.18 -8.82
N TRP A 62 -3.66 4.52 -9.06
CA TRP A 62 -3.19 5.90 -9.17
C TRP A 62 -2.51 6.17 -10.52
N ASP A 63 -2.03 7.40 -10.71
CA ASP A 63 -1.25 7.73 -11.89
C ASP A 63 0.02 6.85 -11.99
N THR A 64 0.36 6.45 -13.22
CA THR A 64 1.47 5.53 -13.49
C THR A 64 2.83 6.08 -13.07
N GLN A 65 2.98 7.40 -12.92
CA GLN A 65 4.22 8.00 -12.40
C GLN A 65 4.53 7.59 -10.94
N TRP A 66 3.49 7.19 -10.18
CA TRP A 66 3.63 6.69 -8.80
C TRP A 66 3.89 5.19 -8.74
N TRP A 67 3.75 4.49 -9.86
CA TRP A 67 4.14 3.09 -9.96
C TRP A 67 5.66 2.99 -10.06
N LYS A 68 6.30 2.52 -8.98
CA LYS A 68 7.76 2.42 -8.85
C LYS A 68 8.15 1.00 -8.42
N PRO A 69 7.93 -0.04 -9.25
CA PRO A 69 8.32 -1.40 -8.90
C PRO A 69 9.84 -1.55 -8.74
N SER A 70 10.26 -2.56 -7.99
CA SER A 70 11.66 -2.94 -7.83
C SER A 70 11.92 -4.27 -8.53
N GLY A 71 13.14 -4.48 -9.06
CA GLY A 71 13.58 -5.81 -9.49
C GLY A 71 13.82 -6.78 -8.32
N ASP A 72 13.85 -6.28 -7.09
CA ASP A 72 13.94 -7.09 -5.86
C ASP A 72 12.53 -7.42 -5.33
N PRO A 73 12.14 -8.72 -5.28
CA PRO A 73 10.86 -9.15 -4.73
C PRO A 73 10.63 -8.73 -3.28
N ILE A 74 11.68 -8.75 -2.44
CA ILE A 74 11.57 -8.38 -1.02
C ILE A 74 11.14 -6.92 -0.94
N ARG A 75 11.79 -6.04 -1.71
CA ARG A 75 11.46 -4.61 -1.73
C ARG A 75 10.02 -4.32 -2.15
N ASN A 76 9.46 -5.12 -3.05
CA ASN A 76 8.05 -4.98 -3.43
C ASN A 76 7.11 -5.47 -2.32
N LEU A 77 7.44 -6.57 -1.63
CA LEU A 77 6.67 -7.05 -0.48
C LEU A 77 6.70 -6.06 0.70
N GLU A 78 7.81 -5.37 0.92
CA GLU A 78 7.91 -4.28 1.89
C GLU A 78 6.90 -3.16 1.58
N LYS A 79 6.87 -2.70 0.31
CA LYS A 79 5.91 -1.68 -0.14
C LYS A 79 4.47 -2.16 0.00
N ALA A 80 4.19 -3.41 -0.39
CA ALA A 80 2.88 -4.01 -0.27
C ALA A 80 2.42 -4.06 1.20
N GLY A 81 3.27 -4.57 2.09
CA GLY A 81 2.97 -4.63 3.52
C GLY A 81 2.76 -3.26 4.15
N ALA A 82 3.56 -2.26 3.76
CA ALA A 82 3.42 -0.89 4.25
C ALA A 82 2.09 -0.26 3.81
N LEU A 83 1.67 -0.49 2.55
CA LEU A 83 0.37 -0.03 2.05
C LEU A 83 -0.81 -0.76 2.72
N ILE A 84 -0.66 -2.05 3.04
CA ILE A 84 -1.67 -2.79 3.83
C ILE A 84 -1.80 -2.18 5.24
N ALA A 85 -0.67 -1.88 5.90
CA ALA A 85 -0.69 -1.25 7.21
C ALA A 85 -1.40 0.12 7.16
N ALA A 86 -1.10 0.93 6.14
CA ALA A 86 -1.75 2.22 5.91
C ALA A 86 -3.28 2.09 5.76
N GLU A 87 -3.76 1.14 4.94
CA GLU A 87 -5.19 0.92 4.74
C GLU A 87 -5.89 0.42 6.02
N ILE A 88 -5.26 -0.47 6.78
CA ILE A 88 -5.80 -0.94 8.07
C ILE A 88 -5.98 0.24 9.03
N ASP A 89 -4.97 1.10 9.14
CA ASP A 89 -5.02 2.25 10.04
C ASP A 89 -6.06 3.28 9.57
N ARG A 90 -6.19 3.51 8.25
CA ARG A 90 -7.23 4.36 7.66
C ARG A 90 -8.63 3.83 7.98
N LEU A 91 -8.86 2.54 7.80
CA LEU A 91 -10.15 1.90 8.11
C LEU A 91 -10.51 2.01 9.59
N ARG A 92 -9.53 1.83 10.49
CA ARG A 92 -9.72 1.99 11.93
C ARG A 92 -10.11 3.41 12.30
N ARG A 93 -9.37 4.42 11.79
CA ARG A 93 -9.70 5.83 12.02
C ARG A 93 -11.10 6.18 11.51
N ALA A 94 -11.47 5.68 10.33
CA ALA A 94 -12.80 5.90 9.77
C ALA A 94 -13.91 5.33 10.66
N ALA A 95 -13.71 4.14 11.23
CA ALA A 95 -14.67 3.52 12.15
C ALA A 95 -14.79 4.30 13.48
N GLU A 96 -13.68 4.79 14.03
CA GLU A 96 -13.69 5.62 15.24
C GLU A 96 -14.49 6.93 15.03
N ILE A 97 -14.32 7.59 13.87
CA ILE A 97 -15.08 8.80 13.53
C ILE A 97 -16.58 8.52 13.40
N GLU A 98 -16.96 7.38 12.81
CA GLU A 98 -18.37 6.99 12.66
C GLU A 98 -19.03 6.67 14.00
N GLU A 99 -18.29 6.02 14.91
CA GLU A 99 -18.74 5.74 16.28
C GLU A 99 -18.97 7.04 17.07
N ASP A 100 -18.03 7.98 17.02
CA ASP A 100 -18.15 9.30 17.68
C ASP A 100 -19.34 10.10 17.13
N ALA A 101 -19.58 10.07 15.81
CA ALA A 101 -20.69 10.77 15.18
C ALA A 101 -22.07 10.16 15.51
N THR A 102 -22.12 8.88 15.89
CA THR A 102 -23.36 8.17 16.24
C THR A 102 -23.67 8.28 17.74
N ASN A 103 -22.65 8.51 18.57
CA ASN A 103 -22.76 8.58 20.03
C ASN A 103 -22.83 10.01 20.61
N GLY A 104 -22.60 11.05 19.81
CA GLY A 104 -22.68 12.47 20.18
C GLY A 104 -23.99 13.14 19.80
#